data_AF-A0A7I4B4G3-F1
#
_entry.id   AF-A0A7I4B4G3-F1
#
_cell.length_a   1.000
_cell.length_b   1.000
_cell.length_c   1.000
_cell.angle_alpha   90.00
_cell.angle_beta   90.00
_cell.angle_gamma   90.00
#
_symmetry.space_group_name_H-M   'P 1'
#
loop_
_entity.id
_entity.type
_entity.pdbx_description
1 polymer ?
#
loop_
_entity_poly.entity_id
_entity_poly.type
_entity_poly.pdbx_seq_one_letter_code
_entity_poly.pdbx_strand_id
1 'polypeptide(L)'
;MDYESVPAAMDGICGQFEKRLKEANPNLRNITYDVSDLYKYIEALTDLSALVFDPAILAYAPFDRSWIKQQAFQRLKRLAKN
;
A
#
# COMPACT_ATOMS: atom_id res chain seq x y z
N MET A 1 -9.67 -4.99 -5.65
CA MET A 1 -10.15 -4.59 -4.31
C MET A 1 -10.49 -3.12 -4.43
N ASP A 2 -11.69 -2.76 -4.02
CA ASP A 2 -12.17 -1.38 -4.11
C ASP A 2 -12.15 -0.76 -2.72
N TYR A 3 -11.85 0.53 -2.68
CA TYR A 3 -11.73 1.29 -1.43
C TYR A 3 -12.39 2.64 -1.62
N GLU A 4 -12.99 3.16 -0.56
CA GLU A 4 -13.67 4.47 -0.57
C GLU A 4 -12.70 5.65 -0.73
N SER A 5 -11.40 5.43 -0.48
CA SER A 5 -10.38 6.46 -0.60
C SER A 5 -8.99 5.89 -0.86
N VAL A 6 -8.10 6.70 -1.44
CA VAL A 6 -6.69 6.35 -1.66
C VAL A 6 -6.00 5.94 -0.34
N PRO A 7 -6.16 6.65 0.79
CA PRO A 7 -5.58 6.21 2.06
C PRO A 7 -6.04 4.82 2.52
N ALA A 8 -7.34 4.51 2.36
CA ALA A 8 -7.87 3.20 2.70
C ALA A 8 -7.29 2.10 1.80
N ALA A 9 -7.07 2.38 0.51
CA ALA A 9 -6.38 1.48 -0.39
C ALA A 9 -4.92 1.22 0.05
N MET A 10 -4.20 2.28 0.46
CA MET A 10 -2.84 2.14 0.96
C MET A 10 -2.79 1.34 2.27
N ASP A 11 -3.75 1.52 3.18
CA ASP A 11 -3.88 0.71 4.38
C ASP A 11 -4.13 -0.77 4.05
N GLY A 12 -4.93 -1.03 3.01
CA GLY A 12 -5.15 -2.38 2.48
C GLY A 12 -3.86 -3.04 1.97
N ILE A 13 -3.02 -2.28 1.24
CA ILE A 13 -1.73 -2.76 0.75
C ILE A 13 -0.79 -3.07 1.93
N CYS A 14 -0.69 -2.18 2.91
CA CYS A 14 0.11 -2.39 4.12
C CYS A 14 -0.38 -3.61 4.90
N GLY A 15 -1.70 -3.74 5.12
CA GLY A 15 -2.28 -4.88 5.83
C GLY A 15 -2.04 -6.21 5.11
N GLN A 16 -2.09 -6.23 3.79
CA GLN A 16 -1.76 -7.43 3.01
C GLN A 16 -0.28 -7.81 3.13
N PHE A 17 0.61 -6.81 3.17
CA PHE A 17 2.03 -7.02 3.41
C PHE A 17 2.30 -7.55 4.83
N GLU A 18 1.69 -6.94 5.84
CA GLU A 18 1.81 -7.35 7.25
C GLU A 18 1.30 -8.77 7.47
N LYS A 19 0.20 -9.15 6.82
CA LYS A 19 -0.32 -10.51 6.86
C LYS A 19 0.71 -11.52 6.32
N ARG A 20 1.32 -11.23 5.17
CA ARG A 20 2.37 -12.08 4.59
C ARG A 20 3.61 -12.15 5.47
N LEU A 21 4.01 -11.03 6.07
CA LEU A 21 5.13 -11.00 7.02
C LEU A 21 4.85 -11.88 8.25
N LYS A 22 3.61 -11.89 8.74
CA LYS A 22 3.18 -12.72 9.88
C LYS A 22 3.13 -14.20 9.54
N GLU A 23 2.65 -14.54 8.35
CA GLU A 23 2.65 -15.90 7.83
C GLU A 23 4.09 -16.43 7.66
N ALA A 24 5.02 -15.58 7.21
CA ALA A 24 6.43 -15.93 7.10
C ALA A 24 7.15 -16.02 8.46
N ASN A 25 6.68 -15.30 9.48
CA ASN A 25 7.29 -15.24 10.81
C ASN A 25 6.27 -15.52 11.92
N PRO A 26 5.71 -16.74 12.03
CA PRO A 26 4.62 -17.05 12.95
C PRO A 26 5.00 -16.89 14.44
N ASN A 27 6.30 -16.92 14.75
CA ASN A 27 6.82 -16.80 16.11
C ASN A 27 7.03 -15.33 16.55
N LEU A 28 6.97 -14.36 15.63
CA LEU A 28 7.13 -12.95 15.97
C LEU A 28 5.79 -12.38 16.43
N ARG A 29 5.74 -11.97 17.70
CA ARG A 29 4.55 -11.39 18.32
C ARG A 29 4.27 -9.96 17.84
N ASN A 30 5.33 -9.19 17.62
CA ASN A 30 5.30 -7.87 16.98
C ASN A 30 6.15 -7.90 15.71
N ILE A 31 5.60 -7.38 14.62
CA ILE A 31 6.29 -7.29 13.34
C ILE A 31 6.68 -5.84 13.13
N THR A 32 7.96 -5.62 12.91
CA THR A 32 8.51 -4.32 12.49
C THR A 32 9.10 -4.48 11.10
N TYR A 33 8.80 -3.56 10.22
CA TYR A 33 9.33 -3.51 8.86
C TYR A 33 9.70 -2.09 8.50
N ASP A 34 10.62 -1.93 7.56
CA ASP A 34 10.98 -0.63 7.03
C ASP A 34 10.22 -0.33 5.72
N VAL A 35 10.31 0.91 5.25
CA VAL A 35 9.69 1.30 3.96
C VAL A 35 10.30 0.54 2.78
N SER A 36 11.58 0.16 2.87
CA SER A 36 12.29 -0.56 1.81
C SER A 36 11.69 -1.94 1.59
N ASP A 37 11.28 -2.62 2.66
CA ASP A 37 10.65 -3.94 2.62
C ASP A 37 9.24 -3.86 2.01
N LEU A 38 8.49 -2.81 2.34
CA LEU A 38 7.22 -2.54 1.68
C LEU A 38 7.40 -2.26 0.17
N TYR A 39 8.44 -1.52 -0.20
CA TYR A 39 8.75 -1.27 -1.61
C TYR A 39 9.15 -2.53 -2.36
N LYS A 40 9.98 -3.39 -1.77
CA LYS A 40 10.33 -4.70 -2.35
C LYS A 40 9.09 -5.55 -2.53
N TYR A 41 8.17 -5.55 -1.56
CA TYR A 41 6.90 -6.26 -1.69
C TYR A 41 6.08 -5.74 -2.87
N ILE A 42 5.93 -4.43 -3.00
CA ILE A 42 5.20 -3.80 -4.11
C ILE A 42 5.87 -4.11 -5.48
N GLU A 43 7.20 -4.15 -5.54
CA GLU A 43 7.95 -4.52 -6.74
C GLU A 43 7.86 -6.00 -7.10
N ALA A 44 7.75 -6.88 -6.10
CA ALA A 44 7.59 -8.31 -6.28
C ALA A 44 6.21 -8.70 -6.84
N LEU A 45 5.22 -7.80 -6.77
CA LEU A 45 3.91 -8.02 -7.38
C LEU A 45 4.03 -7.91 -8.90
N THR A 46 3.71 -8.99 -9.62
CA THR A 46 3.82 -9.09 -11.09
C THR A 46 3.08 -7.98 -11.80
N ASP A 47 1.87 -7.67 -11.37
CA ASP A 47 1.08 -6.55 -11.89
C ASP A 47 0.43 -5.79 -10.73
N LEU A 48 0.58 -4.46 -10.75
CA LEU A 48 -0.02 -3.57 -9.77
C LEU A 48 -0.25 -2.19 -10.39
N SER A 49 -1.54 -1.85 -10.54
CA SER A 49 -2.02 -0.54 -10.94
C SER A 49 -3.15 -0.09 -10.04
N ALA A 50 -3.31 1.21 -9.86
CA ALA A 50 -4.42 1.79 -9.13
C ALA A 50 -5.31 2.58 -10.09
N LEU A 51 -6.62 2.41 -9.98
CA LEU A 51 -7.61 3.23 -10.67
C LEU A 51 -8.26 4.13 -9.63
N VAL A 52 -8.05 5.43 -9.72
CA VAL A 52 -8.62 6.40 -8.78
C VAL A 52 -9.65 7.23 -9.49
N PHE A 53 -10.85 7.31 -8.92
CA PHE A 53 -11.92 8.13 -9.46
C PHE A 53 -11.56 9.61 -9.37
N ASP A 54 -11.59 10.31 -10.50
CA ASP A 54 -11.43 11.75 -10.61
C ASP A 54 -12.80 12.41 -10.88
N PRO A 55 -13.37 13.11 -9.88
CA PRO A 55 -14.65 13.80 -10.04
C PRO A 55 -14.65 14.92 -11.08
N ALA A 56 -13.49 15.48 -11.44
CA ALA A 56 -13.41 16.58 -12.40
C ALA A 56 -13.67 16.11 -13.83
N ILE A 57 -13.29 14.87 -14.15
CA ILE A 57 -13.46 14.25 -15.47
C ILE A 57 -14.46 13.09 -15.47
N LEU A 58 -15.06 12.77 -14.30
CA LEU A 58 -15.99 11.66 -14.09
C LEU A 58 -15.47 10.31 -14.60
N ALA A 59 -14.16 10.07 -14.42
CA ALA A 59 -13.48 8.89 -14.93
C ALA A 59 -12.44 8.37 -13.94
N TYR A 60 -12.02 7.12 -14.12
CA TYR A 60 -10.94 6.54 -13.33
C TYR A 60 -9.59 6.82 -13.99
N ALA A 61 -8.73 7.56 -13.31
CA ALA A 61 -7.36 7.79 -13.72
C ALA A 61 -6.49 6.59 -13.33
N PRO A 62 -5.71 6.01 -14.26
CA PRO A 62 -4.77 4.95 -13.96
C PRO A 62 -3.47 5.49 -13.37
N PHE A 63 -2.98 4.80 -12.36
CA PHE A 63 -1.72 5.08 -11.68
C PHE A 63 -0.85 3.84 -11.64
N ASP A 64 0.44 4.07 -11.85
CA ASP A 64 1.44 3.03 -11.90
C ASP A 64 1.92 2.61 -10.50
N ARG A 65 2.76 1.59 -10.49
CA ARG A 65 3.41 1.10 -9.28
C ARG A 65 4.22 2.18 -8.56
N SER A 66 4.85 3.09 -9.29
CA SER A 66 5.67 4.17 -8.71
C SER A 66 4.82 5.11 -7.87
N TRP A 67 3.66 5.51 -8.39
CA TRP A 67 2.69 6.33 -7.68
C TRP A 67 2.19 5.63 -6.42
N ILE A 68 1.87 4.34 -6.51
CA ILE A 68 1.41 3.55 -5.36
C ILE A 68 2.47 3.51 -4.24
N LYS A 69 3.76 3.32 -4.58
CA LYS A 69 4.85 3.38 -3.59
C LYS A 69 4.89 4.73 -2.87
N GLN A 70 4.76 5.83 -3.63
CA GLN A 70 4.76 7.18 -3.05
C GLN A 70 3.57 7.40 -2.11
N GLN A 71 2.37 6.97 -2.51
CA GLN A 71 1.16 7.09 -1.67
C GLN A 71 1.27 6.26 -0.39
N ALA A 72 1.77 5.03 -0.50
CA ALA A 72 2.02 4.16 0.66
C ALA A 72 3.02 4.79 1.63
N PHE A 73 4.11 5.39 1.12
CA PHE A 73 5.08 6.09 1.96
C PHE A 73 4.47 7.33 2.65
N GLN A 74 3.70 8.14 1.92
CA GLN A 74 3.01 9.27 2.52
C GLN A 74 2.04 8.82 3.63
N ARG A 75 1.36 7.68 3.42
CA ARG A 75 0.47 7.09 4.41
C ARG A 75 1.22 6.67 5.68
N LEU A 76 2.33 5.94 5.54
CA LEU A 76 3.18 5.54 6.66
C LEU A 76 3.76 6.74 7.41
N LYS A 77 4.25 7.75 6.69
CA LYS A 77 4.78 8.99 7.27
C LYS A 77 3.73 9.75 8.09
N ARG A 78 2.46 9.72 7.65
CA ARG A 78 1.35 10.33 8.40
C ARG A 78 1.01 9.53 9.66
N LEU A 79 1.04 8.21 9.59
CA LEU A 79 0.80 7.33 10.75
C LEU A 79 1.90 7.48 11.80
N ALA A 80 3.16 7.63 11.39
CA ALA A 80 4.29 7.80 12.31
C ALA A 80 4.38 9.20 12.96
N LYS A 81 3.62 10.18 12.46
CA LYS A 81 3.55 11.54 13.03
C LYS A 81 2.46 11.70 14.10
N ASN A 82 1.57 10.73 14.22
CA ASN A 82 0.55 10.66 15.28
C ASN A 82 1.01 9.67 16.35
#